data_AF-A0A921L952-F1
#
_entry.id   AF-A0A921L952-F1
#
_cell.length_a   1.000
_cell.length_b   1.000
_cell.length_c   1.000
_cell.angle_alpha   90.00
_cell.angle_beta   90.00
_cell.angle_gamma   90.00
#
_symmetry.space_group_name_H-M   'P 1'
#
loop_
_entity.id
_entity.type
_entity.pdbx_description
1 polymer ?
#
loop_
_entity_poly.entity_id
_entity_poly.type
_entity_poly.pdbx_seq_one_letter_code
_entity_poly.pdbx_strand_id
1 'polypeptide(L)' 'MNAQLTEIMRLITNLIRTGVVTEVDRENWLCRVKTGELETNWISWLTLRAGNARTWWRPSEGEQVVLLSL' A
#
# COMPACT_ATOMS: atom_id res chain seq x y z
N MET A 1 3.84 5.68 31.71
CA MET A 1 4.02 5.95 30.26
C MET A 1 2.63 5.86 29.63
N ASN A 2 2.10 6.95 29.06
CA ASN A 2 0.72 6.98 28.52
C ASN A 2 0.60 6.02 27.31
N ALA A 3 0.06 4.81 27.53
CA ALA A 3 -0.07 3.78 26.48
C ALA A 3 -0.83 4.29 25.24
N GLN A 4 -1.79 5.19 25.43
CA GLN A 4 -2.52 5.86 24.35
C GLN A 4 -1.60 6.69 23.44
N LEU A 5 -0.60 7.38 24.01
CA LEU A 5 0.33 8.19 23.22
C LEU A 5 1.22 7.28 22.35
N THR A 6 1.73 6.18 22.90
CA THR A 6 2.54 5.21 22.15
C THR A 6 1.76 4.61 20.98
N GLU A 7 0.49 4.27 21.20
CA GLU A 7 -0.35 3.69 20.14
C GLU A 7 -0.69 4.70 19.04
N ILE A 8 -1.01 5.94 19.41
CA ILE A 8 -1.22 7.01 18.44
C ILE A 8 0.05 7.24 17.60
N MET A 9 1.23 7.27 18.22
CA MET A 9 2.50 7.41 17.49
C MET A 9 2.76 6.24 16.54
N ARG A 10 2.42 5.01 16.95
CA ARG A 10 2.52 3.82 16.10
C ARG A 10 1.61 3.92 14.87
N LEU A 11 0.35 4.34 15.08
CA LEU A 11 -0.63 4.52 14.00
C LEU A 11 -0.20 5.62 13.03
N ILE A 12 0.24 6.78 13.53
CA ILE A 12 0.73 7.90 12.72
C ILE A 12 1.94 7.48 11.88
N THR A 13 2.88 6.76 12.47
CA THR A 13 4.09 6.28 11.76
C THR A 13 3.76 5.24 10.69
N ASN A 14 2.64 4.53 10.83
CA ASN A 14 2.20 3.53 9.85
C ASN A 14 1.23 4.08 8.80
N LEU A 15 0.78 5.33 8.96
CA LEU A 15 -0.18 5.97 8.06
C LEU A 15 0.38 6.12 6.63
N ILE A 16 1.66 6.52 6.52
CA ILE A 16 2.34 6.71 5.24
C ILE A 16 3.68 5.98 5.29
N ARG A 17 3.88 5.03 4.37
CA ARG A 17 5.10 4.22 4.29
C ARG A 17 5.56 4.08 2.85
N THR A 18 6.86 3.88 2.64
CA THR A 18 7.40 3.54 1.32
C THR A 18 7.68 2.04 1.25
N GLY A 19 7.41 1.42 0.12
CA GLY A 19 7.67 0.00 -0.10
C GLY A 19 7.97 -0.32 -1.56
N VAL A 20 8.20 -1.61 -1.82
CA VAL A 20 8.46 -2.14 -3.16
C VAL A 20 7.44 -3.22 -3.46
N VAL A 21 6.85 -3.19 -4.65
CA VAL A 21 5.89 -4.20 -5.09
C VAL A 21 6.59 -5.55 -5.25
N THR A 22 6.10 -6.57 -4.54
CA THR A 22 6.65 -7.93 -4.59
C THR A 22 5.89 -8.83 -5.55
N GLU A 23 4.56 -8.74 -5.54
CA GLU A 23 3.68 -9.58 -6.36
C GLU A 23 2.49 -8.76 -6.87
N VAL A 24 1.99 -9.13 -8.05
CA VAL A 24 0.79 -8.50 -8.63
C VAL A 24 -0.18 -9.56 -9.14
N ASP A 25 -1.37 -9.60 -8.54
CA ASP A 25 -2.49 -10.43 -8.96
C ASP A 25 -3.22 -9.75 -10.13
N ARG A 26 -3.26 -10.46 -11.26
CA ARG A 26 -3.87 -9.99 -12.52
C ARG A 26 -5.36 -10.29 -12.61
N GLU A 27 -5.87 -11.22 -11.81
CA GLU A 27 -7.29 -11.61 -11.80
C GLU A 27 -8.09 -10.71 -10.86
N ASN A 28 -7.57 -10.51 -9.64
CA ASN A 28 -8.25 -9.72 -8.61
C ASN A 28 -7.82 -8.25 -8.58
N TRP A 29 -6.81 -7.87 -9.37
CA TRP A 29 -6.30 -6.50 -9.47
C TRP A 29 -5.76 -5.98 -8.13
N LEU A 30 -4.96 -6.82 -7.48
CA LEU A 30 -4.35 -6.54 -6.19
C LEU A 30 -2.83 -6.64 -6.31
N CYS A 31 -2.10 -5.92 -5.47
CA CYS A 31 -0.66 -6.07 -5.34
C CYS A 31 -0.26 -6.33 -3.90
N ARG A 32 0.93 -6.91 -3.72
CA ARG A 32 1.61 -7.03 -2.44
C ARG A 32 2.82 -6.12 -2.44
N VAL A 33 3.05 -5.47 -1.32
CA VAL A 33 4.13 -4.50 -1.16
C VAL A 33 4.94 -4.87 0.06
N LYS A 34 6.25 -4.91 -0.09
CA LYS A 34 7.20 -5.06 1.01
C LYS A 34 7.64 -3.69 1.52
N THR A 35 7.43 -3.44 2.81
CA THR A 35 7.84 -2.22 3.51
C THR A 35 8.79 -2.60 4.65
N GLY A 36 10.10 -2.44 4.43
CA GLY A 36 11.11 -2.93 5.36
C GLY A 36 11.09 -4.44 5.47
N GLU A 37 10.87 -4.96 6.68
CA GLU A 37 10.77 -6.40 6.96
C GLU A 37 9.34 -6.96 6.85
N LEU A 38 8.34 -6.07 6.67
CA LEU A 38 6.93 -6.46 6.59
C LEU A 38 6.48 -6.56 5.14
N GLU A 39 5.62 -7.53 4.87
CA GLU A 39 4.92 -7.66 3.60
C GLU A 39 3.42 -7.47 3.82
N THR A 40 2.77 -6.67 2.98
CA THR A 40 1.33 -6.45 3.07
C THR A 40 0.56 -7.69 2.64
N ASN A 41 -0.72 -7.74 3.04
CA ASN A 41 -1.69 -8.59 2.35
C ASN A 41 -1.96 -8.02 0.94
N TRP A 42 -2.81 -8.70 0.19
CA TRP A 42 -3.33 -8.19 -1.07
C TRP A 42 -4.09 -6.88 -0.87
N ILE A 43 -3.61 -5.82 -1.51
CA ILE A 43 -4.18 -4.48 -1.43
C ILE A 43 -4.45 -3.94 -2.83
N SER A 44 -5.44 -3.04 -2.95
CA SER A 44 -5.66 -2.30 -4.18
C SER A 44 -4.59 -1.22 -4.35
N TRP A 45 -4.24 -0.91 -5.60
CA TRP A 45 -3.41 0.24 -5.92
C TRP A 45 -4.25 1.42 -6.40
N LEU A 46 -3.68 2.62 -6.27
CA LEU A 46 -4.32 3.84 -6.72
C LEU A 46 -4.19 3.98 -8.25
N THR A 47 -5.29 4.30 -8.92
CA THR A 47 -5.30 4.69 -10.33
C THR A 47 -5.76 6.13 -10.47
N LEU A 48 -5.40 6.79 -11.56
CA LEU A 48 -5.75 8.19 -11.83
C LEU A 48 -7.27 8.40 -11.96
N ARG A 49 -8.00 7.38 -12.43
CA ARG A 49 -9.46 7.45 -12.66
C ARG A 49 -10.09 6.08 -12.41
N ALA A 50 -11.07 6.02 -11.50
CA ALA A 50 -11.83 4.82 -11.14
C ALA A 50 -13.36 4.99 -11.23
N GLY A 51 -13.83 5.89 -12.11
CA GLY A 51 -15.27 6.18 -12.30
C GLY A 51 -15.83 5.59 -13.59
N ASN A 52 -16.69 6.37 -14.29
CA ASN A 52 -17.17 6.03 -15.64
C ASN A 52 -16.02 5.94 -16.65
N ALA A 53 -15.10 6.91 -16.59
CA ALA A 53 -13.80 6.80 -17.24
C ALA A 53 -12.83 6.09 -16.28
N ARG A 54 -12.10 5.11 -16.81
CA ARG A 54 -11.16 4.28 -16.06
C ARG A 54 -9.79 4.35 -16.70
N THR A 55 -8.77 4.51 -15.87
CA THR A 55 -7.38 4.39 -16.31
C THR A 55 -6.82 3.09 -15.77
N TRP A 56 -6.16 2.36 -16.64
CA TRP A 56 -5.56 1.09 -16.30
C TRP A 56 -4.05 1.17 -16.49
N TRP A 57 -3.33 1.18 -15.37
CA TRP A 57 -1.88 1.05 -15.36
C TRP A 57 -1.49 0.23 -14.14
N ARG A 58 -1.18 -1.03 -14.37
CA ARG A 58 -0.78 -1.98 -13.34
C ARG A 58 0.65 -1.65 -12.88
N PRO A 59 0.95 -1.67 -11.57
CA PRO A 59 2.31 -1.60 -11.09
C PRO A 59 3.13 -2.81 -11.57
N SER A 60 4.45 -2.66 -11.58
CA SER A 60 5.39 -3.73 -11.87
C SER A 60 6.06 -4.24 -10.60
N GLU A 61 6.40 -5.53 -10.58
CA GLU A 61 7.24 -6.09 -9.52
C GLU A 61 8.59 -5.35 -9.48
N GLY A 62 9.06 -4.98 -8.30
CA GLY A 62 10.26 -4.15 -8.11
C GLY A 62 10.01 -2.64 -8.16
N GLU A 63 8.80 -2.19 -8.46
CA GLU A 63 8.46 -0.75 -8.47
C GLU A 63 8.34 -0.20 -7.03
N GLN A 64 8.97 0.95 -6.78
CA GLN A 64 8.87 1.65 -5.50
C GLN A 64 7.56 2.43 -5.42
N VAL A 65 6.81 2.23 -4.34
CA VAL A 65 5.48 2.79 -4.14
C VAL A 65 5.32 3.41 -2.75
N VAL A 66 4.33 4.29 -2.62
CA VAL A 66 3.87 4.83 -1.34
C VAL A 66 2.60 4.09 -0.91
N LEU A 67 2.64 3.52 0.29
CA LEU A 67 1.51 2.92 0.98
C LEU A 67 0.81 3.98 1.83
N LEU A 68 -0.51 4.09 1.65
CA LEU A 68 -1.39 4.92 2.47
C LEU A 68 -2.32 3.98 3.25
N SER A 69 -2.10 3.88 4.55
CA SER A 69 -2.93 3.05 5.44
C SER A 69 -4.06 3.90 6.01
N LEU A 70 -5.29 3.42 5.90
CA LEU A 70 -6.48 3.99 6.54
C LEU A 70 -6.94 3.13 7.71
#